data_AF-A0A6A3BNJ4-F1
#
_entry.id   AF-A0A6A3BNJ4-F1
#
_cell.length_a   1.000
_cell.length_b   1.000
_cell.length_c   1.000
_cell.angle_alpha   90.00
_cell.angle_beta   90.00
_cell.angle_gamma   90.00
#
_symmetry.space_group_name_H-M   'P 1'
#
loop_
_entity.id
_entity.type
_entity.pdbx_description
1 polymer ?
#
loop_
_entity_poly.entity_id
_entity_poly.type
_entity_poly.pdbx_seq_one_letter_code
_entity_poly.pdbx_strand_id
1 'polypeptide(L)'
;MGAVTSTPRHTSTTAETAEYLIGTFVGEKSFPLTSDFWQKLLELPFTLRCPPHRVQQACELFALNNHRTRHLAKILIHLSWCLQEAIRTSGAPSPVYLKAINAVYVSSVFLKYIIENSQTYNIKELCLSLHENELVPKDFMTDQKIENLVMHNVLTFIGTLDVSPMTSLLHQELLNFVLVAMSTQLLSGPTPGPKDVNPFLDAAMSQKKINWVFYKSWVCCCKPGIVAIQLFDRNDDSATSDTVSIVNTYFTINPYSKALENARDIEFDRADIEGNAQNGPVVRLPLLPYLIPLALRTDLDTLLMPILETLYSASRRTSNQIYMLLIILLILSQDSSFNASIHKMTLPGVSWYKEHLLHQTSLGSLMVIILIRTVQYNLSKLRDVYLHTTCLATLANMAPHVHRLSAYASQRLVSLFYMLSRKYNKLVELRDDKLQTKTISTVDGLVEDMSAELQIYTDFLRIVLEILNAILTYALPRNPEVVYAIMHRQEVFQPFKNHPRFAELLENIYNVLDFFNSRLDAQRMDGEWSVEKVLLFIINNCRSWRGDGMKMFTQLHFSYEQESHPEEFFIPYVWQLVLSHRVFGFNADAINLFPVDLHADKQIYDESRI
;
A
#
# COMPACT_ATOMS: atom_id res chain seq x y z
N MET A 1 22.55 -75.78 28.83
CA MET A 1 21.43 -75.09 29.50
C MET A 1 21.81 -73.63 29.70
N GLY A 2 20.93 -72.69 29.31
CA GLY A 2 21.07 -71.27 29.60
C GLY A 2 21.27 -70.35 28.39
N ALA A 3 20.34 -70.33 27.44
CA ALA A 3 20.22 -69.24 26.47
C ALA A 3 19.20 -68.21 26.99
N VAL A 4 19.65 -66.96 27.12
CA VAL A 4 18.90 -65.82 27.67
C VAL A 4 17.91 -65.32 26.61
N THR A 5 16.65 -65.13 27.03
CA THR A 5 15.59 -64.49 26.24
C THR A 5 15.79 -62.98 26.22
N SER A 6 16.10 -62.43 25.05
CA SER A 6 16.15 -60.99 24.80
C SER A 6 14.73 -60.45 24.53
N THR A 7 14.24 -59.59 25.42
CA THR A 7 13.07 -58.70 25.19
C THR A 7 13.37 -57.68 24.09
N PRO A 8 12.45 -57.40 23.15
CA PRO A 8 12.67 -56.37 22.14
C PRO A 8 12.47 -54.97 22.73
N ARG A 9 13.47 -54.10 22.54
CA ARG A 9 13.38 -52.65 22.82
C ARG A 9 12.49 -51.99 21.77
N HIS A 10 11.34 -51.45 22.17
CA HIS A 10 10.56 -50.50 21.37
C HIS A 10 11.29 -49.16 21.30
N THR A 11 12.02 -48.93 20.21
CA THR A 11 12.36 -47.59 19.74
C THR A 11 11.46 -47.28 18.54
N SER A 12 10.18 -46.97 18.79
CA SER A 12 9.32 -46.37 17.76
C SER A 12 9.83 -44.98 17.46
N THR A 13 10.22 -44.73 16.21
CA THR A 13 10.82 -43.45 15.81
C THR A 13 9.79 -42.32 15.86
N THR A 14 10.22 -41.10 16.19
CA THR A 14 9.36 -39.89 16.17
C THR A 14 8.69 -39.66 14.81
N ALA A 15 9.31 -40.14 13.73
CA ALA A 15 8.78 -40.12 12.37
C ALA A 15 7.54 -41.02 12.18
N GLU A 16 7.56 -42.25 12.70
CA GLU A 16 6.42 -43.18 12.62
C GLU A 16 5.19 -42.62 13.38
N THR A 17 5.44 -41.92 14.49
CA THR A 17 4.38 -41.28 15.27
C THR A 17 3.76 -40.10 14.51
N ALA A 18 4.59 -39.30 13.84
CA ALA A 18 4.12 -38.20 13.00
C ALA A 18 3.30 -38.71 11.79
N GLU A 19 3.78 -39.75 11.11
CA GLU A 19 3.06 -40.37 9.99
C GLU A 19 1.71 -40.93 10.43
N TYR A 20 1.64 -41.59 11.58
CA TYR A 20 0.39 -42.10 12.13
C TYR A 20 -0.60 -40.97 12.44
N LEU A 21 -0.15 -39.89 13.08
CA LEU A 21 -1.01 -38.76 13.46
C LEU A 21 -1.52 -37.98 12.24
N ILE A 22 -0.66 -37.75 11.24
CA ILE A 22 -1.07 -37.09 9.99
C ILE A 22 -2.02 -38.00 9.20
N GLY A 23 -1.71 -39.30 9.07
CA GLY A 23 -2.60 -40.27 8.41
C GLY A 23 -3.96 -40.36 9.09
N THR A 24 -3.99 -40.26 10.41
CA THR A 24 -5.22 -40.21 11.20
C THR A 24 -5.98 -38.89 11.01
N PHE A 25 -5.27 -37.77 10.91
CA PHE A 25 -5.85 -36.45 10.67
C PHE A 25 -6.57 -36.36 9.30
N VAL A 26 -5.97 -36.95 8.26
CA VAL A 26 -6.53 -36.92 6.89
C VAL A 26 -7.48 -38.08 6.58
N GLY A 27 -7.60 -39.04 7.51
CA GLY A 27 -8.45 -40.22 7.35
C GLY A 27 -9.95 -39.97 7.59
N GLU A 28 -10.73 -41.03 7.46
CA GLU A 28 -12.21 -40.96 7.53
C GLU A 28 -12.77 -40.78 8.95
N LYS A 29 -11.98 -41.12 9.97
CA LYS A 29 -12.41 -41.10 11.37
C LYS A 29 -12.44 -39.67 11.89
N SER A 30 -13.61 -39.20 12.32
CA SER A 30 -13.77 -37.90 12.98
C SER A 30 -13.36 -37.97 14.45
N PHE A 31 -12.63 -36.95 14.91
CA PHE A 31 -12.24 -36.79 16.31
C PHE A 31 -13.00 -35.60 16.94
N PRO A 32 -13.56 -35.75 18.15
CA PRO A 32 -14.16 -34.63 18.88
C PRO A 32 -13.14 -33.52 19.15
N LEU A 33 -13.59 -32.27 19.23
CA LEU A 33 -12.76 -31.11 19.62
C LEU A 33 -12.00 -31.31 20.95
N THR A 34 -12.57 -32.05 21.89
CA THR A 34 -11.98 -32.30 23.22
C THR A 34 -10.99 -33.46 23.26
N SER A 35 -10.70 -34.10 22.12
CA SER A 35 -9.82 -35.27 22.07
C SER A 35 -8.35 -34.91 22.30
N ASP A 36 -7.64 -35.72 23.10
CA ASP A 36 -6.17 -35.64 23.28
C ASP A 36 -5.39 -35.78 21.97
N PHE A 37 -6.03 -36.28 20.91
CA PHE A 37 -5.47 -36.34 19.57
C PHE A 37 -4.91 -34.97 19.10
N TRP A 38 -5.67 -33.89 19.33
CA TRP A 38 -5.28 -32.55 18.87
C TRP A 38 -4.02 -32.04 19.56
N GLN A 39 -3.87 -32.30 20.86
CA GLN A 39 -2.66 -31.97 21.59
C GLN A 39 -1.45 -32.72 21.03
N LYS A 40 -1.58 -34.03 20.80
CA LYS A 40 -0.52 -34.86 20.21
C LYS A 40 -0.13 -34.41 18.81
N LEU A 41 -1.11 -34.00 17.99
CA LEU A 41 -0.89 -33.48 16.64
C LEU A 41 -0.10 -32.16 16.68
N LEU A 42 -0.47 -31.24 17.57
CA LEU A 42 0.14 -29.91 17.67
C LEU A 42 1.49 -29.90 18.38
N GLU A 43 1.86 -30.95 19.10
CA GLU A 43 3.17 -31.12 19.71
C GLU A 43 4.22 -31.73 18.77
N LEU A 44 3.81 -32.13 17.56
CA LEU A 44 4.73 -32.68 16.56
C LEU A 44 5.77 -31.64 16.14
N PRO A 45 7.06 -31.99 16.05
CA PRO A 45 8.06 -31.13 15.44
C PRO A 45 7.86 -31.15 13.91
N PHE A 46 7.09 -30.21 13.36
CA PHE A 46 6.88 -30.07 11.92
C PHE A 46 8.13 -29.61 11.14
N THR A 47 9.32 -29.67 11.75
CA THR A 47 10.63 -29.53 11.08
C THR A 47 10.96 -30.68 10.12
N LEU A 48 10.11 -31.70 10.01
CA LEU A 48 10.21 -32.77 9.02
C LEU A 48 9.72 -32.25 7.66
N ARG A 49 10.65 -31.94 6.75
CA ARG A 49 10.33 -31.71 5.33
C ARG A 49 9.66 -32.96 4.75
N CYS A 50 8.33 -32.98 4.73
CA CYS A 50 7.58 -34.00 4.00
C CYS A 50 7.83 -33.82 2.49
N PRO A 51 8.12 -34.90 1.74
CA PRO A 51 8.21 -34.81 0.29
C PRO A 51 6.93 -34.23 -0.32
N PRO A 52 7.00 -33.38 -1.35
CA PRO A 52 5.83 -32.74 -1.96
C PRO A 52 4.71 -33.72 -2.36
N HIS A 53 5.07 -34.88 -2.90
CA HIS A 53 4.11 -35.92 -3.28
C HIS A 53 3.29 -36.46 -2.10
N ARG A 54 3.89 -36.56 -0.90
CA ARG A 54 3.19 -37.03 0.30
C ARG A 54 2.24 -35.98 0.84
N VAL A 55 2.65 -34.71 0.78
CA VAL A 55 1.80 -33.59 1.18
C VAL A 55 0.57 -33.54 0.26
N GLN A 56 0.78 -33.68 -1.05
CA GLN A 56 -0.31 -33.72 -2.02
C GLN A 56 -1.30 -34.88 -1.74
N GLN A 57 -0.80 -36.10 -1.56
CA GLN A 57 -1.66 -37.25 -1.23
C GLN A 57 -2.44 -37.06 0.08
N ALA A 58 -1.80 -36.51 1.11
CA ALA A 58 -2.45 -36.20 2.37
C ALA A 58 -3.56 -35.14 2.18
N CYS A 59 -3.29 -34.11 1.38
CA CYS A 59 -4.26 -33.07 1.04
C CYS A 59 -5.47 -33.60 0.25
N GLU A 60 -5.24 -34.49 -0.73
CA GLU A 60 -6.31 -35.18 -1.47
C GLU A 60 -7.23 -35.97 -0.53
N LEU A 61 -6.65 -36.80 0.34
CA LEU A 61 -7.41 -37.57 1.34
C LEU A 61 -8.16 -36.67 2.31
N PHE A 62 -7.52 -35.58 2.77
CA PHE A 62 -8.13 -34.63 3.68
C PHE A 62 -9.34 -33.95 3.04
N ALA A 63 -9.20 -33.43 1.81
CA ALA A 63 -10.28 -32.78 1.08
C ALA A 63 -11.47 -33.73 0.87
N LEU A 64 -11.19 -35.00 0.54
CA LEU A 64 -12.21 -36.04 0.40
C LEU A 64 -12.95 -36.37 1.69
N ASN A 65 -12.35 -36.18 2.86
CA ASN A 65 -12.92 -36.57 4.15
C ASN A 65 -13.46 -35.40 4.97
N ASN A 66 -13.03 -34.16 4.69
CA ASN A 66 -13.33 -32.98 5.50
C ASN A 66 -14.83 -32.67 5.61
N HIS A 67 -15.64 -32.99 4.60
CA HIS A 67 -17.10 -32.84 4.64
C HIS A 67 -17.77 -33.66 5.75
N ARG A 68 -17.17 -34.82 6.08
CA ARG A 68 -17.61 -35.70 7.17
C ARG A 68 -16.92 -35.36 8.48
N THR A 69 -15.59 -35.23 8.46
CA THR A 69 -14.80 -35.12 9.69
C THR A 69 -14.83 -33.73 10.31
N ARG A 70 -15.05 -32.68 9.49
CA ARG A 70 -14.94 -31.26 9.86
C ARG A 70 -13.59 -30.91 10.46
N HIS A 71 -12.54 -31.65 10.13
CA HIS A 71 -11.21 -31.46 10.71
C HIS A 71 -10.61 -30.09 10.39
N LEU A 72 -10.96 -29.45 9.26
CA LEU A 72 -10.55 -28.07 8.96
C LEU A 72 -11.14 -27.08 9.96
N ALA A 73 -12.45 -27.15 10.20
CA ALA A 73 -13.13 -26.33 11.20
C ALA A 73 -12.51 -26.50 12.59
N LYS A 74 -12.20 -27.75 12.97
CA LYS A 74 -11.64 -28.09 14.29
C LYS A 74 -10.22 -27.58 14.46
N ILE A 75 -9.33 -27.78 13.48
CA ILE A 75 -7.94 -27.29 13.59
C ILE A 75 -7.89 -25.76 13.64
N LEU A 76 -8.79 -25.07 12.93
CA LEU A 76 -8.93 -23.61 12.98
C LEU A 76 -9.41 -23.11 14.36
N ILE A 77 -10.29 -23.85 15.03
CA ILE A 77 -10.68 -23.58 16.43
C ILE A 77 -9.49 -23.79 17.35
N HIS A 78 -8.73 -24.88 17.19
CA HIS A 78 -7.52 -25.12 17.98
C HIS A 78 -6.44 -24.04 17.77
N LEU A 79 -6.26 -23.55 16.54
CA LEU A 79 -5.42 -22.39 16.24
C LEU A 79 -5.85 -21.18 17.08
N SER A 80 -7.15 -20.87 17.09
CA SER A 80 -7.70 -19.76 17.86
C SER A 80 -7.40 -19.89 19.36
N TRP A 81 -7.57 -21.09 19.93
CA TRP A 81 -7.24 -21.36 21.34
C TRP A 81 -5.75 -21.23 21.63
N CYS A 82 -4.88 -21.75 20.75
CA CYS A 82 -3.42 -21.60 20.92
C CYS A 82 -3.00 -20.13 20.92
N LEU A 83 -3.60 -19.29 20.06
CA LEU A 83 -3.31 -17.86 20.00
C LEU A 83 -3.80 -17.12 21.26
N GLN A 84 -4.99 -17.46 21.77
CA GLN A 84 -5.50 -16.90 23.03
C GLN A 84 -4.59 -17.25 24.21
N GLU A 85 -4.12 -18.49 24.29
CA GLU A 85 -3.18 -18.94 25.30
C GLU A 85 -1.83 -18.24 25.16
N ALA A 86 -1.33 -18.08 23.93
CA ALA A 86 -0.07 -17.38 23.65
C ALA A 86 -0.09 -15.91 24.08
N ILE A 87 -1.23 -15.22 23.90
CA ILE A 87 -1.42 -13.83 24.37
C ILE A 87 -1.41 -13.77 25.91
N ARG A 88 -2.11 -14.70 26.57
CA ARG A 88 -2.20 -14.76 28.05
C ARG A 88 -0.88 -15.11 28.73
N THR A 89 -0.02 -15.87 28.05
CA THR A 89 1.26 -16.37 28.59
C THR A 89 2.48 -15.56 28.12
N SER A 90 2.26 -14.36 27.56
CA SER A 90 3.32 -13.48 27.07
C SER A 90 4.38 -13.19 28.16
N GLY A 91 5.65 -13.55 27.88
CA GLY A 91 6.79 -13.29 28.78
C GLY A 91 7.65 -14.50 29.16
N ALA A 92 7.28 -15.73 28.78
CA ALA A 92 8.10 -16.94 28.99
C ALA A 92 8.15 -17.85 27.75
N PRO A 93 9.25 -18.60 27.52
CA PRO A 93 9.30 -19.63 26.47
C PRO A 93 8.32 -20.75 26.83
N SER A 94 7.14 -20.68 26.25
CA SER A 94 6.06 -21.65 26.45
C SER A 94 5.97 -22.57 25.22
N PRO A 95 5.72 -23.88 25.39
CA PRO A 95 5.43 -24.79 24.27
C PRO A 95 4.22 -24.35 23.44
N VAL A 96 3.43 -23.41 23.95
CA VAL A 96 2.26 -22.80 23.30
C VAL A 96 2.60 -22.15 21.96
N TYR A 97 3.75 -21.49 21.80
CA TYR A 97 4.13 -20.89 20.51
C TYR A 97 4.37 -21.96 19.44
N LEU A 98 4.99 -23.08 19.80
CA LEU A 98 5.19 -24.21 18.89
C LEU A 98 3.85 -24.81 18.46
N LYS A 99 2.92 -25.00 19.41
CA LYS A 99 1.56 -25.48 19.12
C LYS A 99 0.81 -24.53 18.17
N ALA A 100 0.93 -23.22 18.39
CA ALA A 100 0.33 -22.21 17.53
C ALA A 100 0.94 -22.24 16.11
N ILE A 101 2.28 -22.34 15.99
CA ILE A 101 2.99 -22.46 14.70
C ILE A 101 2.51 -23.70 13.94
N ASN A 102 2.43 -24.85 14.62
CA ASN A 102 1.96 -26.09 14.01
C ASN A 102 0.49 -26.00 13.58
N ALA A 103 -0.36 -25.40 14.42
CA ALA A 103 -1.77 -25.20 14.11
C ALA A 103 -1.95 -24.31 12.88
N VAL A 104 -1.21 -23.20 12.77
CA VAL A 104 -1.31 -22.29 11.63
C VAL A 104 -0.72 -22.91 10.36
N TYR A 105 0.37 -23.66 10.48
CA TYR A 105 0.99 -24.35 9.35
C TYR A 105 0.04 -25.40 8.75
N VAL A 106 -0.47 -26.31 9.58
CA VAL A 106 -1.45 -27.34 9.16
C VAL A 106 -2.68 -26.67 8.57
N SER A 107 -3.24 -25.66 9.25
CA SER A 107 -4.39 -24.91 8.73
C SER A 107 -4.11 -24.31 7.34
N SER A 108 -2.95 -23.70 7.14
CA SER A 108 -2.56 -23.06 5.88
C SER A 108 -2.42 -24.07 4.74
N VAL A 109 -1.74 -25.21 4.97
CA VAL A 109 -1.49 -26.23 3.93
C VAL A 109 -2.81 -26.81 3.40
N PHE A 110 -3.68 -27.26 4.30
CA PHE A 110 -4.93 -27.90 3.89
C PHE A 110 -5.98 -26.90 3.40
N LEU A 111 -6.06 -25.70 3.98
CA LEU A 111 -6.95 -24.64 3.51
C LEU A 111 -6.58 -24.22 2.08
N LYS A 112 -5.29 -23.96 1.83
CA LYS A 112 -4.79 -23.61 0.49
C LYS A 112 -5.17 -24.67 -0.53
N TYR A 113 -4.93 -25.94 -0.22
CA TYR A 113 -5.24 -27.03 -1.12
C TYR A 113 -6.74 -27.11 -1.47
N ILE A 114 -7.62 -26.98 -0.48
CA ILE A 114 -9.07 -27.02 -0.72
C ILE A 114 -9.49 -25.83 -1.60
N ILE A 115 -8.93 -24.64 -1.36
CA ILE A 115 -9.20 -23.46 -2.20
C ILE A 115 -8.80 -23.75 -3.66
N GLU A 116 -7.58 -24.24 -3.89
CA GLU A 116 -7.04 -24.50 -5.23
C GLU A 116 -7.75 -25.62 -6.00
N ASN A 117 -8.40 -26.56 -5.31
CA ASN A 117 -9.03 -27.72 -5.92
C ASN A 117 -10.56 -27.69 -5.82
N SER A 118 -11.14 -26.56 -5.40
CA SER A 118 -12.59 -26.43 -5.27
C SER A 118 -13.26 -26.46 -6.64
N GLN A 119 -14.21 -27.39 -6.83
CA GLN A 119 -14.75 -27.69 -8.16
C GLN A 119 -15.90 -26.77 -8.57
N THR A 120 -16.52 -26.03 -7.63
CA THR A 120 -17.83 -25.40 -7.88
C THR A 120 -18.02 -23.97 -7.38
N TYR A 121 -16.94 -23.17 -7.21
CA TYR A 121 -17.03 -21.81 -6.63
C TYR A 121 -17.72 -21.79 -5.25
N ASN A 122 -17.87 -22.96 -4.63
CA ASN A 122 -18.76 -23.16 -3.50
C ASN A 122 -17.94 -23.26 -2.22
N ILE A 123 -17.83 -22.13 -1.54
CA ILE A 123 -17.19 -21.98 -0.23
C ILE A 123 -17.72 -22.97 0.82
N LYS A 124 -18.89 -23.58 0.60
CA LYS A 124 -19.39 -24.66 1.45
C LYS A 124 -18.46 -25.88 1.49
N GLU A 125 -17.60 -26.08 0.49
CA GLU A 125 -16.57 -27.13 0.49
C GLU A 125 -15.53 -26.95 1.61
N LEU A 126 -15.32 -25.72 2.10
CA LEU A 126 -14.47 -25.45 3.27
C LEU A 126 -15.03 -26.05 4.56
N CYS A 127 -16.32 -26.37 4.60
CA CYS A 127 -16.96 -27.05 5.73
C CYS A 127 -16.75 -26.34 7.09
N LEU A 128 -16.83 -25.01 7.10
CA LEU A 128 -16.54 -24.11 8.25
C LEU A 128 -17.66 -24.07 9.30
N SER A 129 -18.27 -25.22 9.58
CA SER A 129 -19.28 -25.42 10.60
C SER A 129 -19.05 -26.75 11.31
N LEU A 130 -19.33 -26.79 12.62
CA LEU A 130 -19.37 -28.03 13.39
C LEU A 130 -20.69 -28.77 13.14
N HIS A 131 -20.72 -30.06 13.45
CA HIS A 131 -21.98 -30.82 13.47
C HIS A 131 -22.81 -30.42 14.70
N GLU A 132 -24.14 -30.42 14.58
CA GLU A 132 -25.07 -29.99 15.64
C GLU A 132 -24.89 -30.73 16.97
N ASN A 133 -24.38 -31.97 16.94
CA ASN A 133 -24.19 -32.83 18.10
C ASN A 133 -22.77 -32.79 18.69
N GLU A 134 -21.90 -31.90 18.21
CA GLU A 134 -20.53 -31.82 18.70
C GLU A 134 -20.48 -31.11 20.07
N LEU A 135 -19.86 -31.77 21.05
CA LEU A 135 -19.68 -31.21 22.39
C LEU A 135 -18.65 -30.08 22.35
N VAL A 136 -19.13 -28.84 22.33
CA VAL A 136 -18.28 -27.64 22.34
C VAL A 136 -18.03 -27.19 23.80
N PRO A 137 -16.80 -26.74 24.15
CA PRO A 137 -16.53 -26.20 25.49
C PRO A 137 -17.48 -25.07 25.89
N LYS A 138 -17.81 -24.95 27.20
CA LYS A 138 -18.79 -23.98 27.74
C LYS A 138 -18.47 -22.51 27.44
N ASP A 139 -17.21 -22.19 27.14
CA ASP A 139 -16.74 -20.84 26.82
C ASP A 139 -16.86 -20.49 25.33
N PHE A 140 -17.27 -21.44 24.49
CA PHE A 140 -17.49 -21.21 23.06
C PHE A 140 -18.90 -20.64 22.86
N MET A 141 -18.99 -19.39 22.40
CA MET A 141 -20.26 -18.80 22.02
C MET A 141 -20.72 -19.46 20.72
N THR A 142 -21.72 -20.33 20.80
CA THR A 142 -22.26 -21.14 19.68
C THR A 142 -22.73 -20.30 18.49
N ASP A 143 -23.00 -19.01 18.70
CA ASP A 143 -23.46 -18.05 17.69
C ASP A 143 -22.32 -17.41 16.88
N GLN A 144 -21.05 -17.64 17.25
CA GLN A 144 -19.90 -17.06 16.54
C GLN A 144 -19.45 -17.96 15.38
N LYS A 145 -19.56 -17.43 14.15
CA LYS A 145 -18.98 -18.06 12.94
C LYS A 145 -17.48 -18.33 13.14
N ILE A 146 -17.01 -19.51 12.70
CA ILE A 146 -15.62 -19.96 12.90
C ILE A 146 -14.63 -18.98 12.29
N GLU A 147 -14.94 -18.41 11.14
CA GLU A 147 -14.08 -17.47 10.41
C GLU A 147 -13.90 -16.17 11.18
N ASN A 148 -14.97 -15.69 11.83
CA ASN A 148 -14.90 -14.53 12.74
C ASN A 148 -14.01 -14.83 13.94
N LEU A 149 -14.14 -16.01 14.54
CA LEU A 149 -13.30 -16.42 15.67
C LEU A 149 -11.83 -16.48 15.27
N VAL A 150 -11.52 -17.15 14.16
CA VAL A 150 -10.14 -17.32 13.67
C VAL A 150 -9.52 -15.98 13.35
N MET A 151 -10.17 -15.19 12.48
CA MET A 151 -9.61 -13.89 12.08
C MET A 151 -9.46 -12.97 13.29
N HIS A 152 -10.37 -13.05 14.28
CA HIS A 152 -10.28 -12.23 15.49
C HIS A 152 -9.02 -12.53 16.27
N ASN A 153 -8.74 -13.81 16.52
CA ASN A 153 -7.57 -14.20 17.29
C ASN A 153 -6.26 -14.00 16.51
N VAL A 154 -6.26 -14.28 15.19
CA VAL A 154 -5.10 -14.06 14.30
C VAL A 154 -4.73 -12.56 14.26
N LEU A 155 -5.70 -11.70 13.94
CA LEU A 155 -5.46 -10.27 13.84
C LEU A 155 -5.16 -9.66 15.22
N THR A 156 -5.78 -10.16 16.30
CA THR A 156 -5.47 -9.72 17.67
C THR A 156 -4.06 -10.11 18.06
N PHE A 157 -3.60 -11.31 17.74
CA PHE A 157 -2.23 -11.73 18.03
C PHE A 157 -1.22 -10.85 17.30
N ILE A 158 -1.34 -10.75 15.97
CA ILE A 158 -0.44 -9.94 15.12
C ILE A 158 -0.44 -8.49 15.59
N GLY A 159 -1.60 -8.00 15.99
CA GLY A 159 -1.74 -6.68 16.54
C GLY A 159 -1.06 -6.49 17.89
N THR A 160 -1.56 -7.18 18.90
CA THR A 160 -1.32 -6.84 20.30
C THR A 160 0.05 -7.25 20.82
N LEU A 161 0.69 -8.26 20.21
CA LEU A 161 1.99 -8.74 20.65
C LEU A 161 3.12 -8.10 19.84
N ASP A 162 4.17 -7.68 20.54
CA ASP A 162 5.36 -7.16 19.89
C ASP A 162 6.15 -8.28 19.18
N VAL A 163 6.78 -7.89 18.07
CA VAL A 163 7.67 -8.79 17.32
C VAL A 163 8.98 -8.94 18.08
N SER A 164 9.30 -10.17 18.47
CA SER A 164 10.52 -10.55 19.17
C SER A 164 11.14 -11.78 18.49
N PRO A 165 12.40 -12.16 18.79
CA PRO A 165 13.00 -13.39 18.27
C PRO A 165 12.18 -14.66 18.54
N MET A 166 11.38 -14.67 19.62
CA MET A 166 10.54 -15.82 19.99
C MET A 166 9.19 -15.83 19.29
N THR A 167 8.68 -14.66 18.87
CA THR A 167 7.36 -14.50 18.26
C THR A 167 7.42 -14.25 16.76
N SER A 168 8.57 -13.91 16.18
CA SER A 168 8.75 -13.52 14.78
C SER A 168 8.28 -14.60 13.80
N LEU A 169 8.62 -15.86 14.06
CA LEU A 169 8.21 -16.99 13.22
C LEU A 169 6.68 -17.15 13.22
N LEU A 170 6.05 -17.07 14.39
CA LEU A 170 4.58 -17.15 14.48
C LEU A 170 3.91 -15.95 13.81
N HIS A 171 4.45 -14.74 13.93
CA HIS A 171 3.96 -13.57 13.19
C HIS A 171 4.03 -13.80 11.67
N GLN A 172 5.14 -14.32 11.18
CA GLN A 172 5.31 -14.63 9.76
C GLN A 172 4.30 -15.68 9.29
N GLU A 173 4.16 -16.80 10.01
CA GLU A 173 3.20 -17.85 9.65
C GLU A 173 1.74 -17.39 9.74
N LEU A 174 1.40 -16.50 10.67
CA LEU A 174 0.07 -15.92 10.75
C LEU A 174 -0.21 -14.94 9.61
N LEU A 175 0.77 -14.14 9.19
CA LEU A 175 0.65 -13.28 8.00
C LEU A 175 0.47 -14.14 6.73
N ASN A 176 1.22 -15.23 6.64
CA ASN A 176 1.09 -16.21 5.57
C ASN A 176 -0.31 -16.83 5.53
N PHE A 177 -0.82 -17.23 6.71
CA PHE A 177 -2.17 -17.75 6.84
C PHE A 177 -3.23 -16.74 6.45
N VAL A 178 -3.08 -15.46 6.81
CA VAL A 178 -4.03 -14.41 6.39
C VAL A 178 -4.12 -14.33 4.86
N LEU A 179 -2.99 -14.41 4.15
CA LEU A 179 -2.99 -14.44 2.69
C LEU A 179 -3.69 -15.70 2.15
N VAL A 180 -3.39 -16.88 2.69
CA VAL A 180 -4.08 -18.12 2.30
C VAL A 180 -5.58 -18.05 2.58
N ALA A 181 -5.98 -17.52 3.73
CA ALA A 181 -7.39 -17.42 4.11
C ALA A 181 -8.16 -16.44 3.22
N MET A 182 -7.54 -15.31 2.86
CA MET A 182 -8.14 -14.32 1.95
C MET A 182 -8.12 -14.77 0.48
N SER A 183 -7.32 -15.78 0.11
CA SER A 183 -7.24 -16.26 -1.27
C SER A 183 -8.50 -16.96 -1.77
N THR A 184 -9.54 -17.09 -0.93
CA THR A 184 -10.89 -17.42 -1.41
C THR A 184 -11.36 -16.44 -2.49
N GLN A 185 -10.86 -15.19 -2.47
CA GLN A 185 -11.13 -14.19 -3.50
C GLN A 185 -10.60 -14.58 -4.89
N LEU A 186 -9.57 -15.44 -4.99
CA LEU A 186 -9.05 -15.90 -6.28
C LEU A 186 -10.05 -16.77 -7.03
N LEU A 187 -11.02 -17.34 -6.31
CA LEU A 187 -12.10 -18.15 -6.87
C LEU A 187 -13.25 -17.30 -7.40
N SER A 188 -13.38 -16.05 -6.95
CA SER A 188 -14.36 -15.10 -7.49
C SER A 188 -14.01 -14.74 -8.93
N GLY A 189 -15.02 -14.51 -9.77
CA GLY A 189 -14.80 -13.93 -11.09
C GLY A 189 -14.31 -12.48 -11.00
N PRO A 190 -13.85 -11.88 -12.12
CA PRO A 190 -13.37 -10.49 -12.16
C PRO A 190 -14.46 -9.48 -11.77
N THR A 191 -15.73 -9.82 -12.00
CA THR A 191 -16.89 -9.05 -11.58
C THR A 191 -17.53 -9.71 -10.36
N PRO A 192 -17.51 -9.06 -9.18
CA PRO A 192 -18.10 -9.62 -7.97
C PRO A 192 -19.62 -9.74 -8.13
N GLY A 193 -20.13 -10.97 -8.07
CA GLY A 193 -21.55 -11.23 -8.05
C GLY A 193 -22.17 -10.87 -6.69
N PRO A 194 -23.47 -10.51 -6.62
CA PRO A 194 -24.16 -10.25 -5.35
C PRO A 194 -24.26 -11.46 -4.40
N LYS A 195 -23.74 -12.63 -4.82
CA LYS A 195 -23.69 -13.88 -4.04
C LYS A 195 -22.26 -14.30 -3.71
N ASP A 196 -21.25 -13.53 -4.10
CA ASP A 196 -19.86 -13.85 -3.80
C ASP A 196 -19.60 -13.59 -2.32
N VAL A 197 -19.37 -14.66 -1.58
CA VAL A 197 -19.02 -14.62 -0.15
C VAL A 197 -17.51 -14.76 -0.05
N ASN A 198 -16.84 -14.04 0.85
CA ASN A 198 -15.43 -14.25 1.11
C ASN A 198 -15.23 -14.43 2.61
N PRO A 199 -15.38 -15.65 3.14
CA PRO A 199 -15.75 -15.86 4.54
C PRO A 199 -14.68 -15.32 5.51
N PHE A 200 -13.40 -15.46 5.17
CA PHE A 200 -12.29 -14.94 5.98
C PHE A 200 -12.04 -13.44 5.75
N LEU A 201 -12.23 -12.93 4.53
CA LEU A 201 -12.13 -11.49 4.27
C LEU A 201 -13.25 -10.74 4.98
N ASP A 202 -14.49 -11.18 4.83
CA ASP A 202 -15.68 -10.61 5.47
C ASP A 202 -15.51 -10.63 6.99
N ALA A 203 -14.96 -11.73 7.52
CA ALA A 203 -14.62 -11.86 8.93
C ALA A 203 -13.54 -10.88 9.38
N ALA A 204 -12.47 -10.70 8.61
CA ALA A 204 -11.44 -9.70 8.90
C ALA A 204 -12.01 -8.27 8.89
N MET A 205 -12.82 -7.95 7.89
CA MET A 205 -13.41 -6.62 7.71
C MET A 205 -14.44 -6.28 8.80
N SER A 206 -15.01 -7.27 9.47
CA SER A 206 -15.90 -7.06 10.62
C SER A 206 -15.17 -6.54 11.87
N GLN A 207 -13.84 -6.63 11.92
CA GLN A 207 -13.03 -6.38 13.13
C GLN A 207 -12.48 -4.95 13.22
N LYS A 208 -13.39 -3.99 13.35
CA LYS A 208 -13.08 -2.54 13.31
C LYS A 208 -11.94 -2.05 14.24
N LYS A 209 -11.69 -2.70 15.38
CA LYS A 209 -10.68 -2.27 16.37
C LYS A 209 -9.27 -2.83 16.12
N ILE A 210 -9.14 -3.95 15.44
CA ILE A 210 -7.90 -4.74 15.38
C ILE A 210 -7.10 -4.47 14.10
N ASN A 211 -7.77 -4.04 13.02
CA ASN A 211 -7.13 -3.63 11.76
C ASN A 211 -6.01 -2.59 11.95
N TRP A 212 -6.12 -1.73 12.96
CA TRP A 212 -5.11 -0.75 13.38
C TRP A 212 -3.77 -1.40 13.74
N VAL A 213 -3.81 -2.45 14.54
CA VAL A 213 -2.60 -3.02 15.14
C VAL A 213 -1.94 -4.03 14.20
N PHE A 214 -2.75 -4.73 13.39
CA PHE A 214 -2.27 -5.61 12.32
C PHE A 214 -1.37 -4.87 11.31
N TYR A 215 -1.76 -3.68 10.87
CA TYR A 215 -0.96 -2.91 9.90
C TYR A 215 0.37 -2.43 10.51
N LYS A 216 0.37 -2.00 11.78
CA LYS A 216 1.60 -1.60 12.48
C LYS A 216 2.61 -2.76 12.52
N SER A 217 2.15 -3.96 12.90
CA SER A 217 3.00 -5.15 12.93
C SER A 217 3.40 -5.63 11.53
N TRP A 218 2.52 -5.55 10.54
CA TRP A 218 2.86 -5.88 9.15
C TRP A 218 3.97 -4.97 8.61
N VAL A 219 3.85 -3.65 8.81
CA VAL A 219 4.89 -2.68 8.42
C VAL A 219 6.19 -2.91 9.20
N CYS A 220 6.11 -3.21 10.51
CA CYS A 220 7.29 -3.55 11.31
C CYS A 220 7.99 -4.83 10.83
N CYS A 221 7.24 -5.87 10.45
CA CYS A 221 7.78 -7.12 9.88
C CYS A 221 8.36 -6.90 8.47
N CYS A 222 7.87 -5.92 7.71
CA CYS A 222 8.32 -5.62 6.35
C CYS A 222 9.51 -4.64 6.30
N LYS A 223 9.93 -3.99 7.40
CA LYS A 223 11.06 -3.05 7.41
C LYS A 223 12.42 -3.76 7.18
N PRO A 224 13.22 -3.37 6.15
CA PRO A 224 14.55 -3.94 5.89
C PRO A 224 15.66 -3.61 6.89
N GLY A 225 15.37 -3.11 8.11
CA GLY A 225 16.44 -2.61 8.99
C GLY A 225 16.15 -2.45 10.48
N ILE A 226 14.90 -2.54 10.96
CA ILE A 226 14.65 -2.40 12.40
C ILE A 226 15.01 -3.65 13.21
N VAL A 227 14.96 -4.84 12.60
CA VAL A 227 15.47 -6.07 13.23
C VAL A 227 17.01 -6.07 13.34
N ALA A 228 17.71 -5.24 12.55
CA ALA A 228 19.17 -5.14 12.60
C ALA A 228 19.71 -4.13 13.63
N ILE A 229 18.92 -3.12 14.04
CA ILE A 229 19.44 -2.01 14.87
C ILE A 229 19.25 -2.24 16.38
N GLN A 230 18.48 -3.24 16.82
CA GLN A 230 18.38 -3.59 18.26
C GLN A 230 19.27 -4.78 18.69
N LEU A 231 20.13 -5.29 17.80
CA LEU A 231 21.08 -6.37 18.11
C LEU A 231 22.54 -5.89 18.29
N PHE A 232 22.81 -4.59 18.19
CA PHE A 232 24.11 -4.01 18.50
C PHE A 232 23.96 -2.78 19.42
N ASP A 233 23.59 -3.03 20.67
CA ASP A 233 24.02 -2.13 21.74
C ASP A 233 24.25 -2.92 23.03
N ARG A 234 25.51 -3.33 23.22
CA ARG A 234 26.20 -3.52 24.50
C ARG A 234 27.64 -3.94 24.22
N ASN A 235 28.53 -2.95 24.25
CA ASN A 235 29.89 -3.19 24.70
C ASN A 235 29.82 -3.76 26.12
N ASP A 236 30.40 -4.93 26.34
CA ASP A 236 31.35 -5.14 27.44
C ASP A 236 32.12 -6.44 27.21
N ASP A 237 33.45 -6.30 27.22
CA ASP A 237 34.43 -7.36 27.16
C ASP A 237 34.34 -8.27 28.39
N SER A 238 34.25 -9.59 28.19
CA SER A 238 35.07 -10.59 28.90
C SER A 238 34.66 -12.02 28.55
N ALA A 239 35.68 -12.87 28.45
CA ALA A 239 35.64 -14.25 27.97
C ALA A 239 34.78 -15.20 28.82
N THR A 240 34.16 -16.19 28.17
CA THR A 240 34.54 -17.62 28.25
C THR A 240 33.64 -18.45 27.32
N SER A 241 34.25 -19.43 26.66
CA SER A 241 33.64 -20.29 25.65
C SER A 241 32.63 -21.26 26.26
N ASP A 242 31.48 -21.43 25.60
CA ASP A 242 30.96 -22.78 25.33
C ASP A 242 30.16 -22.77 24.04
N THR A 243 30.64 -23.57 23.10
CA THR A 243 30.17 -23.70 21.72
C THR A 243 28.96 -24.62 21.65
N VAL A 244 27.79 -24.08 21.29
CA VAL A 244 26.74 -24.82 20.59
C VAL A 244 26.71 -24.31 19.16
N SER A 245 27.02 -25.21 18.23
CA SER A 245 27.14 -24.94 16.80
C SER A 245 25.86 -24.34 16.22
N ILE A 246 25.86 -23.03 16.02
CA ILE A 246 24.90 -22.33 15.15
C ILE A 246 25.20 -22.81 13.74
N VAL A 247 24.29 -23.63 13.20
CA VAL A 247 24.27 -23.98 11.78
C VAL A 247 24.07 -22.68 11.01
N ASN A 248 25.14 -22.22 10.39
CA ASN A 248 25.14 -21.17 9.38
C ASN A 248 24.12 -21.52 8.28
N THR A 249 22.99 -20.83 8.27
CA THR A 249 22.11 -20.73 7.10
C THR A 249 21.87 -19.26 6.81
N TYR A 250 22.64 -18.75 5.85
CA TYR A 250 22.39 -17.62 4.96
C TYR A 250 21.21 -16.71 5.32
N PHE A 251 21.48 -15.69 6.15
CA PHE A 251 20.66 -14.49 6.24
C PHE A 251 21.37 -13.35 5.53
N THR A 252 21.00 -13.10 4.29
CA THR A 252 21.25 -11.83 3.62
C THR A 252 20.22 -11.64 2.51
N ILE A 253 19.58 -10.47 2.51
CA ILE A 253 18.57 -9.94 1.58
C ILE A 253 17.13 -10.13 2.07
N ASN A 254 16.53 -9.01 2.50
CA ASN A 254 15.09 -8.85 2.60
C ASN A 254 14.47 -9.11 1.19
N PRO A 255 13.63 -10.14 1.00
CA PRO A 255 13.08 -10.48 -0.32
C PRO A 255 12.18 -9.37 -0.91
N TYR A 256 11.70 -8.43 -0.08
CA TYR A 256 10.83 -7.33 -0.52
C TYR A 256 11.57 -6.14 -1.12
N SER A 257 12.90 -6.01 -0.95
CA SER A 257 13.65 -4.88 -1.55
C SER A 257 14.02 -5.14 -3.00
N LYS A 258 14.33 -6.40 -3.36
CA LYS A 258 14.56 -6.84 -4.75
C LYS A 258 13.27 -6.99 -5.57
N ALA A 259 12.14 -7.17 -4.88
CA ALA A 259 10.80 -7.26 -5.46
C ALA A 259 10.38 -6.00 -6.22
N LEU A 260 10.78 -4.82 -5.74
CA LEU A 260 10.46 -3.55 -6.36
C LEU A 260 11.33 -3.23 -7.59
N GLU A 261 12.47 -3.89 -7.77
CA GLU A 261 13.43 -3.55 -8.82
C GLU A 261 13.23 -4.31 -10.13
N ASN A 262 12.46 -5.41 -10.14
CA ASN A 262 12.42 -6.37 -11.25
C ASN A 262 11.03 -6.66 -11.87
N ALA A 263 9.95 -5.96 -11.49
CA ALA A 263 8.62 -6.21 -12.05
C ALA A 263 8.52 -5.73 -13.52
N ARG A 264 8.15 -6.64 -14.45
CA ARG A 264 7.88 -6.34 -15.87
C ARG A 264 6.42 -6.63 -16.25
N ASP A 265 5.88 -5.67 -16.97
CA ASP A 265 4.78 -5.56 -17.95
C ASP A 265 3.83 -6.74 -18.22
N ILE A 266 2.51 -6.45 -18.13
CA ILE A 266 1.47 -6.98 -19.04
C ILE A 266 0.41 -5.86 -19.25
N GLU A 267 0.11 -5.54 -20.51
CA GLU A 267 -0.88 -4.55 -20.95
C GLU A 267 -2.29 -5.16 -21.03
N PHE A 268 -3.33 -4.40 -20.65
CA PHE A 268 -4.72 -4.74 -20.94
C PHE A 268 -5.44 -3.52 -21.54
N ASP A 269 -6.04 -3.72 -22.71
CA ASP A 269 -6.80 -2.74 -23.47
C ASP A 269 -8.09 -2.35 -22.72
N ARG A 270 -8.36 -1.05 -22.62
CA ARG A 270 -9.61 -0.50 -22.10
C ARG A 270 -10.48 -0.06 -23.27
N ALA A 271 -11.60 -0.75 -23.47
CA ALA A 271 -12.71 -0.25 -24.26
C ALA A 271 -14.00 -0.35 -23.43
N ASP A 272 -14.66 0.81 -23.32
CA ASP A 272 -16.08 1.08 -23.04
C ASP A 272 -16.69 0.60 -21.71
N ILE A 273 -17.33 1.54 -21.00
CA ILE A 273 -18.80 1.63 -20.86
C ILE A 273 -19.15 2.74 -19.83
N GLU A 274 -19.79 3.81 -20.33
CA GLU A 274 -20.63 4.72 -19.54
C GLU A 274 -21.96 4.03 -19.16
N GLY A 275 -22.51 4.30 -17.97
CA GLY A 275 -23.93 3.99 -17.72
C GLY A 275 -24.40 3.99 -16.26
N ASN A 276 -25.15 5.03 -15.89
CA ASN A 276 -26.23 5.12 -14.89
C ASN A 276 -26.56 3.89 -14.01
N ALA A 277 -26.65 4.08 -12.68
CA ALA A 277 -27.93 4.08 -11.93
C ALA A 277 -27.74 4.05 -10.40
N GLN A 278 -28.79 4.53 -9.73
CA GLN A 278 -28.98 4.66 -8.28
C GLN A 278 -28.93 3.33 -7.50
N ASN A 279 -28.44 3.43 -6.26
CA ASN A 279 -28.66 2.53 -5.12
C ASN A 279 -28.45 1.02 -5.38
N GLY A 280 -27.19 0.62 -5.57
CA GLY A 280 -26.71 -0.76 -5.45
C GLY A 280 -26.11 -1.08 -4.07
N PRO A 281 -25.89 -2.37 -3.73
CA PRO A 281 -25.37 -2.80 -2.44
C PRO A 281 -23.97 -2.23 -2.20
N VAL A 282 -23.70 -1.79 -0.97
CA VAL A 282 -22.42 -1.20 -0.55
C VAL A 282 -21.32 -2.25 -0.63
N VAL A 283 -20.61 -2.28 -1.76
CA VAL A 283 -19.40 -3.08 -1.93
C VAL A 283 -18.22 -2.28 -1.38
N ARG A 284 -17.57 -2.84 -0.37
CA ARG A 284 -16.54 -2.17 0.42
C ARG A 284 -15.17 -2.54 -0.15
N LEU A 285 -14.47 -1.56 -0.73
CA LEU A 285 -13.02 -1.67 -0.94
C LEU A 285 -12.34 -2.06 0.39
N PRO A 286 -11.68 -3.23 0.49
CA PRO A 286 -11.23 -3.73 1.78
C PRO A 286 -10.08 -2.93 2.41
N LEU A 287 -9.36 -2.12 1.63
CA LEU A 287 -8.11 -1.50 2.11
C LEU A 287 -8.13 0.03 2.06
N LEU A 288 -8.57 0.65 0.96
CA LEU A 288 -8.45 2.11 0.79
C LEU A 288 -9.18 2.95 1.86
N PRO A 289 -10.46 2.69 2.20
CA PRO A 289 -11.21 3.53 3.15
C PRO A 289 -10.72 3.41 4.61
N TYR A 290 -9.99 2.35 4.95
CA TYR A 290 -9.47 2.10 6.31
C TYR A 290 -7.99 2.44 6.47
N LEU A 291 -7.23 2.63 5.37
CA LEU A 291 -5.88 3.21 5.39
C LEU A 291 -5.88 4.71 5.76
N ILE A 292 -7.05 5.38 5.70
CA ILE A 292 -7.19 6.85 5.81
C ILE A 292 -7.10 7.34 7.26
N PRO A 293 -7.83 6.78 8.24
CA PRO A 293 -7.62 7.14 9.64
C PRO A 293 -6.30 6.58 10.22
N LEU A 294 -5.67 5.66 9.48
CA LEU A 294 -4.48 4.88 9.84
C LEU A 294 -3.17 5.63 9.60
N ALA A 295 -3.06 6.41 8.52
CA ALA A 295 -1.90 7.25 8.23
C ALA A 295 -1.76 8.46 9.16
N LEU A 296 -2.85 8.89 9.80
CA LEU A 296 -2.85 10.00 10.77
C LEU A 296 -2.22 9.65 12.12
N ARG A 297 -1.86 8.37 12.36
CA ARG A 297 -1.38 7.86 13.65
C ARG A 297 -0.08 7.04 13.57
N THR A 298 0.51 6.89 12.39
CA THR A 298 1.83 6.25 12.15
C THR A 298 2.93 7.29 11.92
N ASP A 299 4.20 6.88 12.02
CA ASP A 299 5.33 7.70 11.54
C ASP A 299 5.15 7.94 10.03
N LEU A 300 4.72 9.16 9.68
CA LEU A 300 4.31 9.57 8.33
C LEU A 300 5.41 9.33 7.28
N ASP A 301 6.69 9.40 7.67
CA ASP A 301 7.83 9.11 6.79
C ASP A 301 7.89 7.65 6.35
N THR A 302 7.58 6.71 7.25
CA THR A 302 7.64 5.28 6.96
C THR A 302 6.66 4.90 5.87
N LEU A 303 5.49 5.56 5.84
CA LEU A 303 4.49 5.37 4.79
C LEU A 303 4.84 6.16 3.52
N LEU A 304 5.16 7.44 3.65
CA LEU A 304 5.29 8.34 2.51
C LEU A 304 6.62 8.17 1.77
N MET A 305 7.72 7.83 2.43
CA MET A 305 9.03 7.71 1.77
C MET A 305 9.03 6.65 0.65
N PRO A 306 8.54 5.40 0.87
CA PRO A 306 8.46 4.41 -0.20
C PRO A 306 7.51 4.83 -1.33
N ILE A 307 6.39 5.48 -1.01
CA ILE A 307 5.43 5.99 -2.00
C ILE A 307 6.10 7.03 -2.91
N LEU A 308 6.79 8.00 -2.31
CA LEU A 308 7.47 9.08 -3.01
C LEU A 308 8.66 8.58 -3.84
N GLU A 309 9.42 7.62 -3.34
CA GLU A 309 10.52 6.97 -4.07
C GLU A 309 10.00 6.17 -5.29
N THR A 310 8.86 5.51 -5.12
CA THR A 310 8.21 4.75 -6.20
C THR A 310 7.70 5.69 -7.30
N LEU A 311 7.07 6.81 -6.92
CA LEU A 311 6.64 7.87 -7.84
C LEU A 311 7.81 8.60 -8.51
N TYR A 312 8.94 8.77 -7.81
CA TYR A 312 10.17 9.31 -8.42
C TYR A 312 10.65 8.44 -9.58
N SER A 313 10.50 7.12 -9.42
CA SER A 313 10.83 6.10 -10.43
C SER A 313 9.65 5.76 -11.35
N ALA A 314 8.66 6.65 -11.51
CA ALA A 314 7.43 6.41 -12.29
C ALA A 314 7.67 5.86 -13.71
N SER A 315 8.79 6.18 -14.35
CA SER A 315 9.13 5.64 -15.67
C SER A 315 9.40 4.13 -15.70
N ARG A 316 9.53 3.50 -14.53
CA ARG A 316 9.73 2.05 -14.34
C ARG A 316 8.52 1.39 -13.67
N ARG A 317 7.38 2.10 -13.60
CA ARG A 317 6.17 1.67 -12.91
C ARG A 317 5.01 1.64 -13.89
N THR A 318 4.06 0.74 -13.67
CA THR A 318 2.85 0.68 -14.47
C THR A 318 1.90 1.83 -14.11
N SER A 319 1.02 2.22 -15.04
CA SER A 319 0.02 3.25 -14.78
C SER A 319 -0.84 2.91 -13.56
N ASN A 320 -1.20 1.63 -13.38
CA ASN A 320 -1.94 1.14 -12.22
C ASN A 320 -1.21 1.41 -10.90
N GLN A 321 0.11 1.13 -10.83
CA GLN A 321 0.91 1.48 -9.64
C GLN A 321 0.90 2.97 -9.38
N ILE A 322 1.05 3.78 -10.42
CA ILE A 322 1.07 5.24 -10.28
C ILE A 322 -0.28 5.73 -9.78
N TYR A 323 -1.41 5.25 -10.33
CA TYR A 323 -2.75 5.61 -9.88
C TYR A 323 -2.98 5.23 -8.42
N MET A 324 -2.65 4.00 -8.03
CA MET A 324 -2.76 3.55 -6.64
C MET A 324 -2.07 4.51 -5.67
N LEU A 325 -0.82 4.87 -5.97
CA LEU A 325 -0.02 5.75 -5.13
C LEU A 325 -0.59 7.17 -5.10
N LEU A 326 -1.03 7.70 -6.23
CA LEU A 326 -1.62 9.03 -6.31
C LEU A 326 -2.99 9.10 -5.61
N ILE A 327 -3.81 8.06 -5.71
CA ILE A 327 -5.09 7.97 -4.99
C ILE A 327 -4.81 7.95 -3.48
N ILE A 328 -3.82 7.18 -3.01
CA ILE A 328 -3.41 7.19 -1.60
C ILE A 328 -3.02 8.61 -1.19
N LEU A 329 -2.17 9.30 -1.96
CA LEU A 329 -1.76 10.68 -1.64
C LEU A 329 -2.94 11.66 -1.64
N LEU A 330 -3.85 11.56 -2.61
CA LEU A 330 -5.05 12.39 -2.67
C LEU A 330 -5.92 12.15 -1.44
N ILE A 331 -6.17 10.89 -1.10
CA ILE A 331 -6.92 10.47 0.08
C ILE A 331 -6.33 11.05 1.37
N LEU A 332 -5.02 10.94 1.55
CA LEU A 332 -4.33 11.48 2.72
C LEU A 332 -4.42 13.01 2.77
N SER A 333 -4.29 13.66 1.62
CA SER A 333 -4.36 15.12 1.52
C SER A 333 -5.74 15.71 1.83
N GLN A 334 -6.80 14.90 1.89
CA GLN A 334 -8.11 15.38 2.33
C GLN A 334 -8.09 15.86 3.79
N ASP A 335 -7.20 15.33 4.63
CA ASP A 335 -7.10 15.81 5.99
C ASP A 335 -6.13 16.99 6.13
N SER A 336 -6.67 18.14 6.55
CA SER A 336 -5.91 19.32 6.94
C SER A 336 -4.81 19.04 7.99
N SER A 337 -5.04 18.09 8.91
CA SER A 337 -4.08 17.78 9.97
C SER A 337 -2.87 17.01 9.41
N PHE A 338 -3.09 16.11 8.45
CA PHE A 338 -2.04 15.48 7.65
C PHE A 338 -1.22 16.53 6.91
N ASN A 339 -1.88 17.42 6.16
CA ASN A 339 -1.20 18.47 5.38
C ASN A 339 -0.33 19.37 6.26
N ALA A 340 -0.81 19.76 7.44
CA ALA A 340 -0.02 20.57 8.36
C ALA A 340 1.17 19.80 8.99
N SER A 341 1.04 18.48 9.18
CA SER A 341 2.04 17.65 9.86
C SER A 341 3.23 17.33 8.96
N ILE A 342 3.01 17.01 7.68
CA ILE A 342 4.09 16.68 6.73
C ILE A 342 5.09 17.83 6.53
N HIS A 343 4.66 19.09 6.68
CA HIS A 343 5.55 20.25 6.57
C HIS A 343 6.41 20.50 7.82
N LYS A 344 6.03 19.94 8.98
CA LYS A 344 6.81 20.04 10.23
C LYS A 344 7.89 18.95 10.32
N MET A 345 7.72 17.85 9.60
CA MET A 345 8.66 16.73 9.59
C MET A 345 9.86 17.05 8.70
N THR A 346 11.04 17.15 9.30
CA THR A 346 12.30 17.42 8.58
C THR A 346 13.06 16.13 8.29
N LEU A 347 13.51 15.98 7.06
CA LEU A 347 14.29 14.83 6.61
C LEU A 347 15.77 15.19 6.65
N PRO A 348 16.65 14.34 7.21
CA PRO A 348 18.09 14.59 7.23
C PRO A 348 18.68 14.60 5.81
N GLY A 349 18.16 13.75 4.93
CA GLY A 349 18.51 13.70 3.51
C GLY A 349 17.67 12.67 2.76
N VAL A 350 17.67 12.77 1.43
CA VAL A 350 16.95 11.84 0.53
C VAL A 350 17.95 11.25 -0.46
N SER A 351 18.50 10.07 -0.15
CA SER A 351 19.62 9.46 -0.90
C SER A 351 19.25 9.01 -2.32
N TRP A 352 17.99 8.65 -2.56
CA TRP A 352 17.51 8.18 -3.85
C TRP A 352 17.18 9.30 -4.84
N TYR A 353 17.02 10.55 -4.38
CA TYR A 353 16.72 11.70 -5.24
C TYR A 353 18.01 12.26 -5.86
N LYS A 354 18.12 12.24 -7.19
CA LYS A 354 19.40 12.49 -7.88
C LYS A 354 19.52 13.85 -8.57
N GLU A 355 18.42 14.59 -8.74
CA GLU A 355 18.44 15.86 -9.49
C GLU A 355 18.95 17.05 -8.68
N HIS A 356 18.80 17.00 -7.36
CA HIS A 356 19.16 18.08 -6.45
C HIS A 356 19.47 17.51 -5.07
N LEU A 357 20.47 18.05 -4.39
CA LEU A 357 20.77 17.61 -3.02
C LEU A 357 19.70 18.14 -2.07
N LEU A 358 18.83 17.25 -1.58
CA LEU A 358 17.78 17.59 -0.63
C LEU A 358 18.31 17.35 0.80
N HIS A 359 18.92 18.38 1.39
CA HIS A 359 19.36 18.37 2.79
C HIS A 359 18.39 19.17 3.67
N GLN A 360 18.07 18.67 4.87
CA GLN A 360 17.17 19.33 5.84
C GLN A 360 15.84 19.83 5.24
N THR A 361 15.30 19.09 4.28
CA THR A 361 14.05 19.44 3.59
C THR A 361 12.87 18.80 4.31
N SER A 362 11.74 19.49 4.37
CA SER A 362 10.53 18.90 4.97
C SER A 362 9.92 17.83 4.06
N LEU A 363 9.27 16.83 4.65
CA LEU A 363 8.55 15.80 3.91
C LEU A 363 7.48 16.40 2.98
N GLY A 364 6.79 17.45 3.43
CA GLY A 364 5.86 18.21 2.59
C GLY A 364 6.53 18.91 1.40
N SER A 365 7.76 19.43 1.55
CA SER A 365 8.51 19.98 0.39
C SER A 365 8.89 18.89 -0.60
N LEU A 366 9.33 17.71 -0.12
CA LEU A 366 9.62 16.56 -0.97
C LEU A 366 8.36 16.10 -1.73
N MET A 367 7.23 16.01 -1.05
CA MET A 367 5.95 15.64 -1.66
C MET A 367 5.56 16.60 -2.79
N VAL A 368 5.70 17.91 -2.59
CA VAL A 368 5.49 18.92 -3.65
C VAL A 368 6.43 18.68 -4.84
N ILE A 369 7.73 18.45 -4.58
CA ILE A 369 8.73 18.19 -5.64
C ILE A 369 8.35 16.96 -6.47
N ILE A 370 7.98 15.86 -5.81
CA ILE A 370 7.64 14.60 -6.47
C ILE A 370 6.34 14.72 -7.26
N LEU A 371 5.28 15.32 -6.71
CA LEU A 371 4.02 15.54 -7.44
C LEU A 371 4.24 16.37 -8.71
N ILE A 372 5.04 17.45 -8.62
CA ILE A 372 5.36 18.28 -9.79
C ILE A 372 6.21 17.51 -10.81
N ARG A 373 7.16 16.68 -10.35
CA ARG A 373 7.94 15.80 -11.23
C ARG A 373 7.05 14.78 -11.93
N THR A 374 6.06 14.21 -11.24
CA THR A 374 5.08 13.28 -11.82
C THR A 374 4.22 13.97 -12.88
N VAL A 375 3.78 15.21 -12.62
CA VAL A 375 3.11 16.03 -13.65
C VAL A 375 4.01 16.27 -14.86
N GLN A 376 5.30 16.58 -14.66
CA GLN A 376 6.25 16.76 -15.76
C GLN A 376 6.42 15.47 -16.60
N TYR A 377 6.58 14.33 -15.92
CA TYR A 377 6.67 13.03 -16.57
C TYR A 377 5.43 12.75 -17.42
N ASN A 378 4.24 12.97 -16.85
CA ASN A 378 2.96 12.79 -17.52
C ASN A 378 2.85 13.66 -18.78
N LEU A 379 3.17 14.97 -18.72
CA LEU A 379 3.18 15.86 -19.89
C LEU A 379 4.08 15.36 -21.02
N SER A 380 5.23 14.78 -20.66
CA SER A 380 6.24 14.37 -21.61
C SER A 380 5.99 12.99 -22.24
N LYS A 381 5.30 12.08 -21.54
CA LYS A 381 5.20 10.66 -21.92
C LYS A 381 3.77 10.14 -22.03
N LEU A 382 2.97 10.28 -20.97
CA LEU A 382 1.69 9.58 -20.84
C LEU A 382 0.50 10.39 -21.36
N ARG A 383 0.51 11.73 -21.15
CA ARG A 383 -0.57 12.67 -21.52
C ARG A 383 -1.93 12.30 -20.92
N ASP A 384 -1.92 11.77 -19.71
CA ASP A 384 -3.10 11.30 -19.01
C ASP A 384 -3.74 12.40 -18.15
N VAL A 385 -4.99 12.74 -18.45
CA VAL A 385 -5.74 13.78 -17.74
C VAL A 385 -5.96 13.42 -16.26
N TYR A 386 -6.24 12.16 -15.95
CA TYR A 386 -6.53 11.70 -14.58
C TYR A 386 -5.32 11.89 -13.66
N LEU A 387 -4.13 11.57 -14.19
CA LEU A 387 -2.86 11.67 -13.48
C LEU A 387 -2.52 13.14 -13.17
N HIS A 388 -2.81 14.06 -14.10
CA HIS A 388 -2.72 15.50 -13.86
C HIS A 388 -3.67 15.98 -12.77
N THR A 389 -4.95 15.65 -12.92
CA THR A 389 -6.00 16.04 -11.98
C THR A 389 -5.68 15.58 -10.57
N THR A 390 -5.26 14.33 -10.39
CA THR A 390 -4.95 13.77 -9.07
C THR A 390 -3.74 14.45 -8.41
N CYS A 391 -2.67 14.73 -9.18
CA CYS A 391 -1.51 15.46 -8.67
C CYS A 391 -1.88 16.90 -8.27
N LEU A 392 -2.61 17.63 -9.12
CA LEU A 392 -3.01 19.02 -8.87
C LEU A 392 -4.00 19.12 -7.71
N ALA A 393 -4.95 18.19 -7.60
CA ALA A 393 -5.89 18.08 -6.48
C ALA A 393 -5.14 17.91 -5.15
N THR A 394 -4.16 17.01 -5.13
CA THR A 394 -3.31 16.78 -3.94
C THR A 394 -2.52 18.06 -3.57
N LEU A 395 -1.92 18.73 -4.55
CA LEU A 395 -1.21 20.01 -4.32
C LEU A 395 -2.15 21.12 -3.82
N ALA A 396 -3.36 21.21 -4.36
CA ALA A 396 -4.38 22.18 -3.95
C ALA A 396 -4.85 21.97 -2.51
N ASN A 397 -5.04 20.71 -2.10
CA ASN A 397 -5.34 20.38 -0.71
C ASN A 397 -4.21 20.78 0.25
N MET A 398 -2.94 20.60 -0.15
CA MET A 398 -1.79 20.96 0.67
C MET A 398 -1.58 22.48 0.79
N ALA A 399 -1.88 23.24 -0.27
CA ALA A 399 -1.52 24.65 -0.45
C ALA A 399 -1.79 25.58 0.76
N PRO A 400 -2.97 25.52 1.42
CA PRO A 400 -3.29 26.38 2.56
C PRO A 400 -2.50 26.06 3.84
N HIS A 401 -1.96 24.85 3.94
CA HIS A 401 -1.26 24.32 5.11
C HIS A 401 0.27 24.34 4.97
N VAL A 402 0.76 24.82 3.83
CA VAL A 402 2.17 24.88 3.50
C VAL A 402 2.96 25.67 4.55
N HIS A 403 4.08 25.12 5.00
CA HIS A 403 4.95 25.74 5.99
C HIS A 403 6.42 25.56 5.62
N ARG A 404 7.17 26.66 5.51
CA ARG A 404 8.62 26.69 5.22
C ARG A 404 9.01 25.76 4.05
N LEU A 405 8.39 25.96 2.88
CA LEU A 405 8.87 25.26 1.67
C LEU A 405 10.34 25.57 1.40
N SER A 406 11.07 24.57 0.93
CA SER A 406 12.43 24.77 0.44
C SER A 406 12.44 25.68 -0.79
N ALA A 407 13.55 26.39 -1.00
CA ALA A 407 13.76 27.21 -2.21
C ALA A 407 13.50 26.39 -3.49
N TYR A 408 13.98 25.15 -3.52
CA TYR A 408 13.79 24.25 -4.64
C TYR A 408 12.31 23.90 -4.86
N ALA A 409 11.55 23.52 -3.82
CA ALA A 409 10.11 23.25 -3.95
C ALA A 409 9.33 24.49 -4.43
N SER A 410 9.65 25.67 -3.90
CA SER A 410 9.04 26.95 -4.30
C SER A 410 9.31 27.28 -5.77
N GLN A 411 10.53 27.09 -6.26
CA GLN A 411 10.87 27.26 -7.67
C GLN A 411 10.12 26.26 -8.56
N ARG A 412 9.99 25.01 -8.12
CA ARG A 412 9.24 23.97 -8.85
C ARG A 412 7.76 24.33 -8.97
N LEU A 413 7.14 24.93 -7.95
CA LEU A 413 5.75 25.42 -8.01
C LEU A 413 5.55 26.47 -9.10
N VAL A 414 6.43 27.48 -9.18
CA VAL A 414 6.34 28.50 -10.24
C VAL A 414 6.65 27.90 -11.61
N SER A 415 7.62 26.98 -11.68
CA SER A 415 7.96 26.25 -12.90
C SER A 415 6.82 25.36 -13.41
N LEU A 416 5.92 24.88 -12.54
CA LEU A 416 4.75 24.09 -12.93
C LEU A 416 3.82 24.92 -13.81
N PHE A 417 3.50 26.16 -13.39
CA PHE A 417 2.68 27.08 -14.18
C PHE A 417 3.35 27.37 -15.53
N TYR A 418 4.65 27.69 -15.53
CA TYR A 418 5.41 27.94 -16.76
C TYR A 418 5.39 26.74 -17.73
N MET A 419 5.53 25.52 -17.21
CA MET A 419 5.53 24.30 -18.03
C MET A 419 4.18 24.06 -18.70
N LEU A 420 3.09 24.19 -17.94
CA LEU A 420 1.74 24.04 -18.46
C LEU A 420 1.40 25.17 -19.45
N SER A 421 1.86 26.39 -19.18
CA SER A 421 1.56 27.55 -20.02
C SER A 421 2.23 27.46 -21.38
N ARG A 422 3.44 26.88 -21.46
CA ARG A 422 4.10 26.57 -22.73
C ARG A 422 3.31 25.57 -23.57
N LYS A 423 2.75 24.53 -22.94
CA LYS A 423 1.95 23.51 -23.64
C LYS A 423 0.61 24.11 -24.10
N TYR A 424 -0.02 24.93 -23.27
CA TYR A 424 -1.21 25.71 -23.62
C TYR A 424 -0.95 26.63 -24.83
N ASN A 425 0.09 27.47 -24.80
CA ASN A 425 0.41 28.39 -25.90
C ASN A 425 0.69 27.65 -27.21
N LYS A 426 1.41 26.51 -27.15
CA LYS A 426 1.64 25.66 -28.31
C LYS A 426 0.33 25.12 -28.91
N LEU A 427 -0.66 24.78 -28.08
CA LEU A 427 -1.97 24.34 -28.55
C LEU A 427 -2.79 25.49 -29.17
N VAL A 428 -2.68 26.69 -28.62
CA VAL A 428 -3.29 27.91 -29.18
C VAL A 428 -2.76 28.17 -30.59
N GLU A 429 -1.43 28.21 -30.75
CA GLU A 429 -0.76 28.42 -32.06
C GLU A 429 -1.22 27.38 -33.09
N LEU A 430 -1.20 26.09 -32.74
CA LEU A 430 -1.61 25.01 -33.64
C LEU A 430 -3.08 25.09 -34.05
N ARG A 431 -3.97 25.56 -33.15
CA ARG A 431 -5.38 25.73 -33.44
C ARG A 431 -5.58 26.89 -34.42
N ASP A 432 -4.92 28.02 -34.18
CA ASP A 432 -5.04 29.23 -35.00
C ASP A 432 -4.47 29.01 -36.41
N ASP A 433 -3.37 28.27 -36.55
CA ASP A 433 -2.79 27.87 -37.86
C ASP A 433 -3.75 26.99 -38.68
N LYS A 434 -4.45 26.06 -38.03
CA LYS A 434 -5.42 25.17 -38.68
C LYS A 434 -6.70 25.88 -39.09
N LEU A 435 -7.18 26.84 -38.28
CA LEU A 435 -8.33 27.68 -38.62
C LEU A 435 -8.08 28.55 -39.86
N GLN A 436 -6.82 28.91 -40.12
CA GLN A 436 -6.42 29.64 -41.32
C GLN A 436 -6.33 28.75 -42.58
N THR A 437 -6.08 27.44 -42.42
CA THR A 437 -5.93 26.48 -43.52
C THR A 437 -7.26 25.79 -43.82
N LYS A 438 -8.19 26.48 -44.50
CA LYS A 438 -9.53 25.95 -44.86
C LYS A 438 -9.45 24.66 -45.71
N THR A 439 -9.82 23.50 -45.15
CA THR A 439 -10.30 22.33 -45.91
C THR A 439 -11.50 21.73 -45.18
N ILE A 440 -12.61 21.54 -45.89
CA ILE A 440 -13.95 21.34 -45.30
C ILE A 440 -14.23 19.85 -45.05
N SER A 441 -14.84 19.56 -43.89
CA SER A 441 -15.44 18.30 -43.37
C SER A 441 -14.61 17.45 -42.38
N THR A 442 -13.29 17.28 -42.54
CA THR A 442 -12.46 16.52 -41.56
C THR A 442 -11.81 17.40 -40.48
N VAL A 443 -11.85 18.72 -40.65
CA VAL A 443 -11.26 19.70 -39.73
C VAL A 443 -12.15 19.98 -38.52
N ASP A 444 -13.47 19.80 -38.63
CA ASP A 444 -14.42 20.19 -37.57
C ASP A 444 -14.21 19.35 -36.29
N GLY A 445 -14.20 18.02 -36.42
CA GLY A 445 -13.94 17.13 -35.27
C GLY A 445 -12.54 17.29 -34.66
N LEU A 446 -11.52 17.53 -35.48
CA LEU A 446 -10.15 17.78 -34.98
C LEU A 446 -10.03 19.13 -34.25
N VAL A 447 -10.79 20.14 -34.65
CA VAL A 447 -10.81 21.45 -33.99
C VAL A 447 -11.59 21.38 -32.67
N GLU A 448 -12.66 20.58 -32.61
CA GLU A 448 -13.38 20.27 -31.36
C GLU A 448 -12.47 19.55 -30.36
N ASP A 449 -11.75 18.51 -30.78
CA ASP A 449 -10.79 17.77 -29.94
C ASP A 449 -9.67 18.69 -29.41
N MET A 450 -9.12 19.55 -30.26
CA MET A 450 -8.11 20.53 -29.85
C MET A 450 -8.66 21.59 -28.88
N SER A 451 -9.93 21.96 -29.03
CA SER A 451 -10.60 22.89 -28.14
C SER A 451 -10.87 22.25 -26.76
N ALA A 452 -11.22 20.96 -26.73
CA ALA A 452 -11.32 20.19 -25.49
C ALA A 452 -9.96 20.05 -24.78
N GLU A 453 -8.89 19.71 -25.51
CA GLU A 453 -7.53 19.66 -24.94
C GLU A 453 -7.11 21.03 -24.39
N LEU A 454 -7.36 22.11 -25.13
CA LEU A 454 -7.08 23.47 -24.67
C LEU A 454 -7.84 23.83 -23.38
N GLN A 455 -9.12 23.46 -23.31
CA GLN A 455 -9.95 23.69 -22.13
C GLN A 455 -9.37 22.97 -20.92
N ILE A 456 -8.94 21.72 -21.07
CA ILE A 456 -8.26 20.94 -20.02
C ILE A 456 -7.01 21.69 -19.50
N TYR A 457 -6.13 22.17 -20.38
CA TYR A 457 -4.95 22.92 -19.97
C TYR A 457 -5.29 24.28 -19.34
N THR A 458 -6.39 24.90 -19.77
CA THR A 458 -6.90 26.12 -19.15
C THR A 458 -7.32 25.86 -17.70
N ASP A 459 -8.02 24.75 -17.45
CA ASP A 459 -8.43 24.35 -16.11
C ASP A 459 -7.22 23.96 -15.24
N PHE A 460 -6.21 23.27 -15.80
CA PHE A 460 -4.96 22.99 -15.08
C PHE A 460 -4.19 24.26 -14.70
N LEU A 461 -4.06 25.22 -15.61
CA LEU A 461 -3.42 26.51 -15.32
C LEU A 461 -4.16 27.27 -14.22
N ARG A 462 -5.50 27.26 -14.28
CA ARG A 462 -6.35 27.87 -13.25
C ARG A 462 -6.10 27.24 -11.88
N ILE A 463 -6.09 25.91 -11.78
CA ILE A 463 -5.84 25.20 -10.52
C ILE A 463 -4.47 25.57 -9.95
N VAL A 464 -3.43 25.68 -10.80
CA VAL A 464 -2.09 26.09 -10.34
C VAL A 464 -2.09 27.53 -9.82
N LEU A 465 -2.82 28.45 -10.46
CA LEU A 465 -2.99 29.81 -9.95
C LEU A 465 -3.79 29.84 -8.63
N GLU A 466 -4.79 28.98 -8.48
CA GLU A 466 -5.55 28.81 -7.23
C GLU A 466 -4.68 28.23 -6.11
N ILE A 467 -3.77 27.28 -6.42
CA ILE A 467 -2.73 26.78 -5.49
C ILE A 467 -1.83 27.92 -5.01
N LEU A 468 -1.29 28.72 -5.94
CA LEU A 468 -0.44 29.86 -5.59
C LEU A 468 -1.20 30.88 -4.73
N ASN A 469 -2.44 31.19 -5.10
CA ASN A 469 -3.32 32.08 -4.33
C ASN A 469 -3.58 31.55 -2.92
N ALA A 470 -3.86 30.26 -2.77
CA ALA A 470 -4.05 29.64 -1.46
C ALA A 470 -2.79 29.79 -0.57
N ILE A 471 -1.60 29.58 -1.11
CA ILE A 471 -0.35 29.80 -0.37
C ILE A 471 -0.19 31.29 0.00
N LEU A 472 -0.41 32.20 -0.95
CA LEU A 472 -0.25 33.64 -0.74
C LEU A 472 -1.25 34.23 0.26
N THR A 473 -2.47 33.71 0.28
CA THR A 473 -3.53 34.16 1.18
C THR A 473 -3.38 33.57 2.58
N TYR A 474 -3.14 32.26 2.71
CA TYR A 474 -3.22 31.56 4.00
C TYR A 474 -1.85 31.27 4.65
N ALA A 475 -0.78 31.25 3.86
CA ALA A 475 0.52 30.74 4.30
C ALA A 475 1.73 31.65 4.01
N LEU A 476 1.55 32.79 3.35
CA LEU A 476 2.64 33.68 2.91
C LEU A 476 3.64 34.04 4.02
N PRO A 477 3.21 34.47 5.23
CA PRO A 477 4.16 34.90 6.27
C PRO A 477 5.16 33.82 6.69
N ARG A 478 4.85 32.54 6.41
CA ARG A 478 5.66 31.36 6.76
C ARG A 478 6.45 30.80 5.56
N ASN A 479 6.30 31.39 4.37
CA ASN A 479 6.84 30.87 3.11
C ASN A 479 7.57 31.95 2.29
N PRO A 480 8.65 32.54 2.82
CA PRO A 480 9.41 33.58 2.12
C PRO A 480 10.01 33.11 0.79
N GLU A 481 10.39 31.83 0.70
CA GLU A 481 10.93 31.22 -0.52
C GLU A 481 9.92 31.20 -1.69
N VAL A 482 8.61 31.11 -1.38
CA VAL A 482 7.55 31.19 -2.40
C VAL A 482 7.46 32.60 -2.95
N VAL A 483 7.50 33.60 -2.07
CA VAL A 483 7.51 35.01 -2.48
C VAL A 483 8.74 35.30 -3.33
N TYR A 484 9.93 34.84 -2.90
CA TYR A 484 11.16 34.97 -3.68
C TYR A 484 11.04 34.34 -5.07
N ALA A 485 10.54 33.10 -5.16
CA ALA A 485 10.38 32.40 -6.43
C ALA A 485 9.42 33.12 -7.39
N ILE A 486 8.32 33.69 -6.86
CA ILE A 486 7.35 34.47 -7.64
C ILE A 486 7.96 35.79 -8.12
N MET A 487 8.65 36.53 -7.25
CA MET A 487 9.34 37.78 -7.63
C MET A 487 10.41 37.53 -8.69
N HIS A 488 11.22 36.48 -8.50
CA HIS A 488 12.32 36.14 -9.41
C HIS A 488 11.83 35.73 -10.81
N ARG A 489 10.62 35.15 -10.93
CA ARG A 489 10.05 34.68 -12.19
C ARG A 489 8.72 35.37 -12.54
N GLN A 490 8.57 36.63 -12.15
CA GLN A 490 7.32 37.38 -12.35
C GLN A 490 6.94 37.54 -13.83
N GLU A 491 7.90 37.47 -14.75
CA GLU A 491 7.67 37.53 -16.20
C GLU A 491 6.81 36.38 -16.73
N VAL A 492 6.77 35.25 -16.01
CA VAL A 492 5.98 34.08 -16.39
C VAL A 492 4.47 34.38 -16.38
N PHE A 493 4.01 35.31 -15.55
CA PHE A 493 2.60 35.65 -15.39
C PHE A 493 2.11 36.74 -16.36
N GLN A 494 3.03 37.53 -16.93
CA GLN A 494 2.70 38.69 -17.77
C GLN A 494 1.82 38.35 -18.98
N PRO A 495 2.08 37.27 -19.75
CA PRO A 495 1.27 36.95 -20.93
C PRO A 495 -0.22 36.68 -20.63
N PHE A 496 -0.52 36.34 -19.37
CA PHE A 496 -1.86 35.91 -18.95
C PHE A 496 -2.64 36.99 -18.19
N LYS A 497 -2.06 38.18 -17.98
CA LYS A 497 -2.64 39.25 -17.15
C LYS A 497 -4.08 39.62 -17.56
N ASN A 498 -4.37 39.61 -18.86
CA ASN A 498 -5.68 39.96 -19.42
C ASN A 498 -6.54 38.75 -19.76
N HIS A 499 -6.10 37.53 -19.41
CA HIS A 499 -6.86 36.32 -19.74
C HIS A 499 -8.12 36.24 -18.87
N PRO A 500 -9.34 36.13 -19.44
CA PRO A 500 -10.59 36.24 -18.69
C PRO A 500 -10.72 35.27 -17.51
N ARG A 501 -10.18 34.05 -17.63
CA ARG A 501 -10.23 33.03 -16.57
C ARG A 501 -9.12 33.14 -15.53
N PHE A 502 -8.12 33.98 -15.75
CA PHE A 502 -6.94 34.11 -14.87
C PHE A 502 -6.79 35.49 -14.25
N ALA A 503 -7.39 36.53 -14.83
CA ALA A 503 -7.20 37.92 -14.45
C ALA A 503 -7.36 38.16 -12.93
N GLU A 504 -8.44 37.66 -12.32
CA GLU A 504 -8.67 37.85 -10.88
C GLU A 504 -7.64 37.13 -10.00
N LEU A 505 -7.23 35.92 -10.38
CA LEU A 505 -6.21 35.16 -9.65
C LEU A 505 -4.83 35.80 -9.77
N LEU A 506 -4.53 36.37 -10.94
CA LEU A 506 -3.28 37.09 -11.21
C LEU A 506 -3.22 38.44 -10.52
N GLU A 507 -4.35 39.13 -10.34
CA GLU A 507 -4.44 40.39 -9.60
C GLU A 507 -3.90 40.24 -8.18
N ASN A 508 -4.26 39.17 -7.48
CA ASN A 508 -3.69 38.85 -6.16
C ASN A 508 -2.17 38.63 -6.20
N ILE A 509 -1.66 37.93 -7.21
CA ILE A 509 -0.21 37.73 -7.38
C ILE A 509 0.48 39.09 -7.61
N TYR A 510 -0.10 39.95 -8.44
CA TYR A 510 0.44 41.30 -8.67
C TYR A 510 0.35 42.19 -7.43
N ASN A 511 -0.69 42.09 -6.61
CA ASN A 511 -0.78 42.83 -5.34
C ASN A 511 0.36 42.44 -4.38
N VAL A 512 0.71 41.15 -4.32
CA VAL A 512 1.89 40.68 -3.58
C VAL A 512 3.17 41.22 -4.21
N LEU A 513 3.33 41.09 -5.52
CA LEU A 513 4.52 41.60 -6.23
C LEU A 513 4.72 43.10 -6.00
N ASP A 514 3.66 43.90 -6.13
CA ASP A 514 3.70 45.35 -5.95
C ASP A 514 4.09 45.72 -4.50
N PHE A 515 3.58 45.01 -3.51
CA PHE A 515 3.94 45.21 -2.10
C PHE A 515 5.43 45.00 -1.83
N PHE A 516 6.03 43.93 -2.39
CA PHE A 516 7.42 43.59 -2.16
C PHE A 516 8.37 44.38 -3.08
N ASN A 517 8.06 44.53 -4.37
CA ASN A 517 8.88 45.29 -5.33
C ASN A 517 8.97 46.77 -4.94
N SER A 518 7.85 47.43 -4.61
CA SER A 518 7.87 48.86 -4.23
C SER A 518 8.74 49.14 -3.00
N ARG A 519 8.71 48.23 -2.01
CA ARG A 519 9.55 48.35 -0.81
C ARG A 519 11.02 48.00 -1.08
N LEU A 520 11.28 47.06 -1.97
CA LEU A 520 12.65 46.71 -2.37
C LEU A 520 13.29 47.89 -3.11
N ASP A 521 12.56 48.51 -4.02
CA ASP A 521 13.00 49.70 -4.76
C ASP A 521 13.22 50.90 -3.83
N ALA A 522 12.38 51.09 -2.80
CA ALA A 522 12.54 52.16 -1.81
C ALA A 522 13.79 51.99 -0.92
N GLN A 523 14.31 50.78 -0.75
CA GLN A 523 15.52 50.50 0.05
C GLN A 523 16.80 50.44 -0.79
N ARG A 524 16.70 50.72 -2.09
CA ARG A 524 17.83 50.66 -3.02
C ARG A 524 18.77 51.83 -2.78
N MET A 525 19.75 51.65 -1.89
CA MET A 525 20.85 52.59 -1.64
C MET A 525 22.16 51.97 -2.15
N ASP A 526 22.72 52.53 -3.22
CA ASP A 526 24.09 52.43 -3.79
C ASP A 526 24.86 51.08 -3.83
N GLY A 527 24.25 49.95 -3.45
CA GLY A 527 24.88 48.63 -3.46
C GLY A 527 24.13 47.59 -4.29
N GLU A 528 24.85 46.62 -4.84
CA GLU A 528 24.26 45.48 -5.55
C GLU A 528 23.46 44.57 -4.59
N TRP A 529 22.29 44.11 -5.07
CA TRP A 529 21.44 43.14 -4.38
C TRP A 529 21.96 41.72 -4.63
N SER A 530 22.37 41.01 -3.57
CA SER A 530 22.62 39.57 -3.62
C SER A 530 21.35 38.78 -3.32
N VAL A 531 21.32 37.50 -3.67
CA VAL A 531 20.21 36.58 -3.38
C VAL A 531 19.91 36.55 -1.88
N GLU A 532 20.94 36.47 -1.04
CA GLU A 532 20.80 36.44 0.41
C GLU A 532 20.20 37.73 0.96
N LYS A 533 20.61 38.89 0.43
CA LYS A 533 20.05 40.20 0.83
C LYS A 533 18.57 40.31 0.46
N VAL A 534 18.20 39.87 -0.75
CA VAL A 534 16.80 39.89 -1.21
C VAL A 534 15.95 38.93 -0.36
N LEU A 535 16.43 37.73 -0.10
CA LEU A 535 15.70 36.77 0.72
C LEU A 535 15.53 37.27 2.16
N LEU A 536 16.59 37.85 2.76
CA LEU A 536 16.50 38.46 4.09
C LEU A 536 15.49 39.62 4.12
N PHE A 537 15.50 40.46 3.08
CA PHE A 537 14.51 41.52 2.90
C PHE A 537 13.09 40.96 2.85
N ILE A 538 12.85 39.90 2.08
CA ILE A 538 11.55 39.23 1.97
C ILE A 538 11.14 38.68 3.34
N ILE A 539 12.01 37.95 4.03
CA ILE A 539 11.74 37.39 5.37
C ILE A 539 11.27 38.49 6.35
N ASN A 540 11.94 39.65 6.33
CA ASN A 540 11.60 40.77 7.19
C ASN A 540 10.22 41.38 6.84
N ASN A 541 9.90 41.49 5.55
CA ASN A 541 8.64 42.09 5.07
C ASN A 541 7.46 41.10 5.06
N CYS A 542 7.69 39.78 5.02
CA CYS A 542 6.63 38.78 5.17
C CYS A 542 5.87 38.92 6.48
N ARG A 543 6.51 39.44 7.54
CA ARG A 543 5.87 39.68 8.85
C ARG A 543 4.95 40.90 8.86
N SER A 544 5.17 41.87 7.97
CA SER A 544 4.34 43.07 7.85
C SER A 544 3.21 42.91 6.83
N TRP A 545 3.23 41.85 6.00
CA TRP A 545 2.12 41.51 5.12
C TRP A 545 0.82 41.28 5.91
N ARG A 546 -0.27 41.87 5.45
CA ARG A 546 -1.61 41.77 6.05
C ARG A 546 -2.68 41.24 5.08
N GLY A 547 -2.33 41.05 3.82
CA GLY A 547 -3.29 40.66 2.77
C GLY A 547 -4.13 41.83 2.25
N ASP A 548 -3.71 43.07 2.46
CA ASP A 548 -4.43 44.25 1.97
C ASP A 548 -4.55 44.20 0.43
N GLY A 549 -5.77 44.35 -0.08
CA GLY A 549 -6.07 44.26 -1.51
C GLY A 549 -6.22 42.84 -2.06
N MET A 550 -6.04 41.79 -1.25
CA MET A 550 -6.24 40.41 -1.72
C MET A 550 -7.73 40.06 -1.84
N LYS A 551 -8.12 39.56 -3.01
CA LYS A 551 -9.41 38.92 -3.25
C LYS A 551 -9.43 37.55 -2.57
N MET A 552 -10.54 37.23 -1.92
CA MET A 552 -10.75 35.93 -1.29
C MET A 552 -11.39 34.98 -2.29
N PHE A 553 -10.71 33.87 -2.58
CA PHE A 553 -11.25 32.77 -3.38
C PHE A 553 -11.65 31.62 -2.47
N THR A 554 -12.67 30.88 -2.89
CA THR A 554 -13.06 29.63 -2.24
C THR A 554 -11.85 28.71 -2.20
N GLN A 555 -11.51 28.20 -1.01
CA GLN A 555 -10.45 27.23 -0.86
C GLN A 555 -10.82 25.97 -1.63
N LEU A 556 -9.94 25.55 -2.53
CA LEU A 556 -10.08 24.26 -3.20
C LEU A 556 -9.94 23.14 -2.16
N HIS A 557 -10.90 22.22 -2.19
CA HIS A 557 -10.84 21.00 -1.42
C HIS A 557 -11.29 19.85 -2.30
N PHE A 558 -10.40 18.90 -2.54
CA PHE A 558 -10.65 17.74 -3.38
C PHE A 558 -10.72 16.49 -2.53
N SER A 559 -11.82 15.77 -2.68
CA SER A 559 -12.02 14.47 -2.06
C SER A 559 -11.95 13.38 -3.11
N TYR A 560 -11.39 12.23 -2.74
CA TYR A 560 -11.49 11.03 -3.55
C TYR A 560 -12.95 10.58 -3.58
N GLU A 561 -13.52 10.52 -4.79
CA GLU A 561 -14.81 9.91 -5.04
C GLU A 561 -14.56 8.47 -5.48
N GLN A 562 -15.13 7.53 -4.72
CA GLN A 562 -15.03 6.11 -5.02
C GLN A 562 -15.89 5.81 -6.25
N GLU A 563 -15.33 5.08 -7.23
CA GLU A 563 -16.12 4.58 -8.36
C GLU A 563 -17.22 3.60 -7.89
N SER A 564 -18.14 3.22 -8.79
CA SER A 564 -19.22 2.29 -8.47
C SER A 564 -18.73 0.89 -8.11
N HIS A 565 -17.74 0.40 -8.84
CA HIS A 565 -17.19 -0.96 -8.71
C HIS A 565 -15.66 -1.01 -8.64
N PRO A 566 -15.02 -0.27 -7.71
CA PRO A 566 -13.57 -0.17 -7.67
C PRO A 566 -12.91 -1.51 -7.34
N GLU A 567 -13.60 -2.42 -6.66
CA GLU A 567 -13.14 -3.78 -6.41
C GLU A 567 -12.72 -4.53 -7.69
N GLU A 568 -13.36 -4.27 -8.84
CA GLU A 568 -13.00 -4.85 -10.14
C GLU A 568 -11.59 -4.45 -10.58
N PHE A 569 -11.11 -3.30 -10.13
CA PHE A 569 -9.74 -2.84 -10.38
C PHE A 569 -8.80 -3.26 -9.25
N PHE A 570 -9.12 -2.91 -8.00
CA PHE A 570 -8.19 -3.02 -6.88
C PHE A 570 -7.93 -4.48 -6.46
N ILE A 571 -8.95 -5.35 -6.47
CA ILE A 571 -8.81 -6.73 -5.98
C ILE A 571 -7.95 -7.56 -6.94
N PRO A 572 -8.23 -7.63 -8.26
CA PRO A 572 -7.37 -8.34 -9.20
C PRO A 572 -5.94 -7.83 -9.18
N TYR A 573 -5.77 -6.50 -9.13
CA TYR A 573 -4.45 -5.87 -9.14
C TYR A 573 -3.59 -6.23 -7.92
N VAL A 574 -4.17 -6.18 -6.71
CA VAL A 574 -3.44 -6.57 -5.48
C VAL A 574 -3.06 -8.05 -5.52
N TRP A 575 -3.96 -8.92 -5.98
CA TRP A 575 -3.67 -10.35 -6.10
C TRP A 575 -2.60 -10.66 -7.16
N GLN A 576 -2.60 -9.97 -8.30
CA GLN A 576 -1.51 -10.06 -9.29
C GLN A 576 -0.15 -9.68 -8.66
N LEU A 577 -0.12 -8.64 -7.82
CA LEU A 577 1.09 -8.30 -7.07
C LEU A 577 1.49 -9.43 -6.11
N VAL A 578 0.56 -9.97 -5.32
CA VAL A 578 0.84 -11.07 -4.38
C VAL A 578 1.42 -12.29 -5.10
N LEU A 579 0.84 -12.67 -6.24
CA LEU A 579 1.26 -13.85 -7.01
C LEU A 579 2.58 -13.65 -7.76
N SER A 580 2.78 -12.48 -8.38
CA SER A 580 4.02 -12.17 -9.12
C SER A 580 5.27 -12.21 -8.24
N HIS A 581 5.11 -12.01 -6.93
CA HIS A 581 6.21 -12.01 -5.98
C HIS A 581 6.60 -13.41 -5.48
N ARG A 582 5.93 -14.47 -5.97
CA ARG A 582 6.15 -15.90 -5.63
C ARG A 582 6.34 -16.18 -4.13
N VAL A 583 5.77 -15.35 -3.25
CA VAL A 583 5.77 -15.60 -1.80
C VAL A 583 4.95 -16.86 -1.50
N PHE A 584 3.96 -17.15 -2.36
CA PHE A 584 3.14 -18.36 -2.35
C PHE A 584 3.02 -18.91 -3.77
N GLY A 585 3.33 -20.19 -3.96
CA GLY A 585 2.99 -20.88 -5.20
C GLY A 585 1.51 -21.23 -5.21
N PHE A 586 0.67 -20.44 -5.88
CA PHE A 586 -0.72 -20.80 -6.16
C PHE A 586 -0.83 -21.52 -7.50
N ASN A 587 -1.76 -22.48 -7.60
CA ASN A 587 -2.08 -23.10 -8.89
C ASN A 587 -2.71 -22.06 -9.83
N ALA A 588 -2.03 -21.76 -10.93
CA ALA A 588 -2.47 -20.79 -11.93
C ALA A 588 -3.83 -21.15 -12.55
N ASP A 589 -4.07 -22.46 -12.74
CA ASP A 589 -5.31 -22.98 -13.36
C ASP A 589 -6.53 -22.84 -12.43
N ALA A 590 -6.31 -22.57 -11.13
CA ALA A 590 -7.37 -22.41 -10.14
C ALA A 590 -7.83 -20.94 -9.98
N ILE A 591 -7.17 -20.00 -10.68
CA ILE A 591 -7.44 -18.56 -10.53
C ILE A 591 -8.49 -18.13 -11.56
N ASN A 592 -9.62 -17.64 -11.06
CA ASN A 592 -10.71 -17.11 -11.89
C ASN A 592 -10.81 -15.57 -11.84
N LEU A 593 -10.14 -14.94 -10.88
CA LEU A 593 -10.23 -13.51 -10.62
C LEU A 593 -9.65 -12.65 -11.75
N PHE A 594 -8.64 -13.15 -12.46
CA PHE A 594 -8.04 -12.49 -13.62
C PHE A 594 -7.36 -13.53 -14.52
N PRO A 595 -7.19 -13.24 -15.82
CA PRO A 595 -6.41 -14.10 -16.70
C PRO A 595 -4.97 -14.20 -16.22
N VAL A 596 -4.48 -15.42 -16.06
CA VAL A 596 -3.09 -15.70 -15.68
C VAL A 596 -2.28 -16.01 -16.95
N ASP A 597 -1.25 -15.21 -17.22
CA ASP A 597 -0.33 -15.47 -18.34
C ASP A 597 0.60 -16.65 -18.02
N LEU A 598 0.18 -17.85 -18.41
CA LEU A 598 0.94 -19.11 -18.26
C LEU A 598 2.27 -19.14 -19.05
N HIS A 599 2.49 -18.16 -19.94
CA HIS A 599 3.65 -18.12 -20.84
C HIS A 599 4.92 -17.52 -20.20
N ALA A 600 4.82 -16.77 -19.10
CA ALA A 600 5.99 -16.25 -18.39
C ALA A 600 6.81 -17.35 -17.68
N ASP A 601 6.18 -18.49 -17.35
CA ASP A 601 6.85 -19.60 -16.66
C ASP A 601 7.77 -20.43 -17.56
N LYS A 602 7.64 -20.36 -18.90
CA LYS A 602 8.50 -21.12 -19.82
C LYS A 602 9.80 -20.43 -20.19
N GLN A 603 9.87 -19.10 -20.18
CA GLN A 603 11.08 -18.38 -20.63
C GLN A 603 12.22 -18.38 -19.60
N ILE A 604 11.93 -18.48 -18.30
CA ILE A 604 12.96 -18.44 -17.25
C ILE A 604 13.70 -19.79 -17.09
N TYR A 605 13.06 -20.91 -17.46
CA TYR A 605 13.72 -22.21 -17.40
C TYR A 605 14.80 -22.41 -18.48
N ASP A 606 14.72 -21.70 -19.61
CA ASP A 606 15.75 -21.76 -20.66
C ASP A 606 16.96 -20.85 -20.39
N GLU A 607 16.80 -19.74 -19.67
CA GLU A 607 17.94 -18.85 -19.32
C GLU A 607 18.80 -19.39 -18.17
N SER A 608 18.34 -20.41 -17.45
CA SER A 608 19.14 -21.10 -16.42
C SER A 608 19.96 -22.30 -16.96
N ARG A 609 19.98 -22.49 -18.29
CA ARG A 609 20.74 -23.54 -18.98
C ARG A 609 21.72 -23.06 -20.06
N ILE A 610 22.05 -21.77 -20.10
CA ILE A 610 23.12 -21.24 -20.98
C ILE A 610 24.17 -20.50 -20.16
#